data_AF-A0A9P9EES7-F1
#
_entry.id   AF-A0A9P9EES7-F1
#
_cell.length_a   1.000
_cell.length_b   1.000
_cell.length_c   1.000
_cell.angle_alpha   90.00
_cell.angle_beta   90.00
_cell.angle_gamma   90.00
#
_symmetry.space_group_name_H-M   'P 1'
#
loop_
_entity.id
_entity.type
_entity.pdbx_description
1 polymer ?
#
loop_
_entity_poly.entity_id
_entity_poly.type
_entity_poly.pdbx_seq_one_letter_code
_entity_poly.pdbx_strand_id
1 'polypeptide(L)'
;MLMAVSLKARERFTKSPYAAFFDIPESTIDINAVKYVLDWVQAMFTSRHVFSIKLTNDDVLNVKIRNAAILMGMKRYVAHFTRQYCDRIREGFPTFDTMIAIEEHTVDDEDKLFVCLVHNLAHARRINRNSTPEAMEKFLAKHARLRHAIDKLDATREPHEWIGHSLRKNIGGSLMSRSRTSIHLNITQTADRGLNTLAGPLMNLPRGTVRSNDTLTTDRGGNIPIGPLMSLPRGRLHHRLRSSKVKNDDAPAPKRSADGRRKKSREPASDNRMLSANWRSLNIVSAEDAANMPRRGA
;
A
#
# COMPACT_ATOMS: atom_id res chain seq x y z
N MET A 1 8.85 14.85 -10.34
CA MET A 1 8.24 14.12 -9.20
C MET A 1 8.26 12.62 -9.42
N LEU A 2 7.58 12.08 -10.44
CA LEU A 2 7.49 10.63 -10.67
C LEU A 2 8.86 9.89 -10.74
N MET A 3 9.88 10.49 -11.36
CA MET A 3 11.24 9.91 -11.44
C MET A 3 11.90 9.60 -10.10
N ALA A 4 11.51 10.28 -9.02
CA ALA A 4 12.13 10.07 -7.70
C ALA A 4 11.55 8.84 -6.97
N VAL A 5 10.34 8.40 -7.34
CA VAL A 5 9.65 7.26 -6.70
C VAL A 5 9.55 6.03 -7.61
N SER A 6 9.60 6.22 -8.93
CA SER A 6 9.48 5.16 -9.93
C SER A 6 10.82 4.91 -10.63
N LEU A 7 11.34 3.69 -10.49
CA LEU A 7 12.57 3.27 -11.18
C LEU A 7 12.39 3.30 -12.70
N LYS A 8 11.23 2.83 -13.20
CA LYS A 8 10.92 2.79 -14.63
C LYS A 8 10.76 4.19 -15.22
N ALA A 9 10.09 5.11 -14.53
CA ALA A 9 9.97 6.48 -14.99
C ALA A 9 11.34 7.16 -15.02
N ARG A 10 12.16 6.94 -13.99
CA ARG A 10 13.54 7.42 -13.97
C ARG A 10 14.33 6.92 -15.18
N GLU A 11 14.31 5.63 -15.44
CA GLU A 11 14.99 5.03 -16.61
C GLU A 11 14.48 5.62 -17.94
N ARG A 12 13.16 5.78 -18.08
CA ARG A 12 12.54 6.36 -19.28
C ARG A 12 13.02 7.78 -19.55
N PHE A 13 12.91 8.66 -18.56
CA PHE A 13 13.26 10.07 -18.72
C PHE A 13 14.77 10.32 -18.71
N THR A 14 15.58 9.44 -18.09
CA THR A 14 17.05 9.49 -18.23
C THR A 14 17.47 9.12 -19.66
N LYS A 15 16.86 8.09 -20.27
CA LYS A 15 17.15 7.70 -21.67
C LYS A 15 16.61 8.71 -22.68
N SER A 16 15.48 9.34 -22.38
CA SER A 16 14.82 10.29 -23.28
C SER A 16 14.39 11.53 -22.48
N PRO A 17 15.29 12.50 -22.25
CA PRO A 17 15.00 13.68 -21.43
C PRO A 17 13.85 14.55 -21.95
N TYR A 18 13.60 14.51 -23.25
CA TYR A 18 12.52 15.24 -23.91
C TYR A 18 11.22 14.44 -24.05
N ALA A 19 11.15 13.22 -23.49
CA ALA A 19 9.90 12.48 -23.48
C ALA A 19 8.87 13.24 -22.64
N ALA A 20 7.69 13.49 -23.22
CA ALA A 20 6.55 14.08 -22.51
C ALA A 20 5.65 13.02 -21.85
N PHE A 21 5.80 11.75 -22.26
CA PHE A 21 4.90 10.66 -21.90
C PHE A 21 5.66 9.48 -21.27
N PHE A 22 4.98 8.82 -20.33
CA PHE A 22 5.43 7.59 -19.70
C PHE A 22 4.39 6.50 -19.97
N ASP A 23 4.68 5.67 -20.95
CA ASP A 23 3.74 4.66 -21.44
C ASP A 23 3.74 3.45 -20.49
N ILE A 24 2.54 3.01 -20.11
CA ILE A 24 2.33 1.81 -19.32
C ILE A 24 1.45 0.88 -20.15
N PRO A 25 1.80 -0.40 -20.33
CA PRO A 25 1.01 -1.32 -21.16
C PRO A 25 -0.43 -1.42 -20.66
N GLU A 26 -1.37 -1.12 -21.55
CA GLU A 26 -2.79 -0.88 -21.25
C GLU A 26 -3.54 -2.15 -20.81
N SER A 27 -3.13 -3.32 -21.30
CA SER A 27 -3.90 -4.56 -21.19
C SER A 27 -4.05 -5.12 -19.76
N THR A 28 -3.45 -4.52 -18.74
CA THR A 28 -3.38 -5.11 -17.38
C THR A 28 -3.64 -4.13 -16.24
N ILE A 29 -4.02 -2.89 -16.54
CA ILE A 29 -4.07 -1.82 -15.54
C ILE A 29 -5.46 -1.21 -15.42
N ASP A 30 -5.91 -1.14 -14.17
CA ASP A 30 -7.10 -0.38 -13.78
C ASP A 30 -6.77 1.12 -13.64
N ILE A 31 -7.49 1.97 -14.37
CA ILE A 31 -7.27 3.42 -14.39
C ILE A 31 -7.48 4.05 -13.00
N ASN A 32 -8.45 3.57 -12.22
CA ASN A 32 -8.71 4.09 -10.88
C ASN A 32 -7.56 3.75 -9.93
N ALA A 33 -6.98 2.56 -10.07
CA ALA A 33 -5.78 2.17 -9.32
C ALA A 33 -4.58 3.06 -9.66
N VAL A 34 -4.34 3.37 -10.93
CA VAL A 34 -3.27 4.31 -11.34
C VAL A 34 -3.51 5.69 -10.76
N LYS A 35 -4.74 6.20 -10.86
CA LYS A 35 -5.11 7.49 -10.29
C LYS A 35 -4.82 7.53 -8.79
N TYR A 36 -5.19 6.48 -8.06
CA TYR A 36 -4.89 6.37 -6.63
C TYR A 36 -3.39 6.40 -6.34
N VAL A 37 -2.57 5.70 -7.14
CA VAL A 37 -1.11 5.73 -7.00
C VAL A 37 -0.57 7.13 -7.29
N LEU A 38 -1.06 7.82 -8.32
CA LEU A 38 -0.62 9.19 -8.67
C LEU A 38 -1.01 10.21 -7.60
N ASP A 39 -2.22 10.11 -7.05
CA ASP A 39 -2.68 10.94 -5.93
C ASP A 39 -1.78 10.73 -4.71
N TRP A 40 -1.40 9.48 -4.42
CA TRP A 40 -0.43 9.16 -3.37
C TRP A 40 0.95 9.77 -3.67
N VAL A 41 1.43 9.71 -4.92
CA VAL A 41 2.71 10.33 -5.31
C VAL A 41 2.67 11.83 -5.03
N GLN A 42 1.59 12.51 -5.42
CA GLN A 42 1.44 13.94 -5.17
C GLN A 42 1.44 14.26 -3.66
N ALA A 43 0.72 13.48 -2.85
CA ALA A 43 0.70 13.64 -1.40
C ALA A 43 2.08 13.37 -0.75
N MET A 44 2.87 12.46 -1.32
CA MET A 44 4.23 12.18 -0.86
C MET A 44 5.15 13.39 -1.07
N PHE A 45 5.01 14.14 -2.17
CA PHE A 45 5.83 15.33 -2.40
C PHE A 45 5.45 16.55 -1.56
N THR A 46 4.23 16.60 -1.02
CA THR A 46 3.79 17.67 -0.11
C THR A 46 4.00 17.33 1.36
N SER A 47 4.26 16.05 1.67
CA SER A 47 4.49 15.57 3.03
C SER A 47 5.94 15.77 3.48
N ARG A 48 6.13 16.09 4.77
CA ARG A 48 7.45 16.12 5.43
C ARG A 48 8.02 14.73 5.71
N HIS A 49 7.18 13.69 5.68
CA HIS A 49 7.56 12.33 6.04
C HIS A 49 7.26 11.36 4.92
N VAL A 50 8.12 10.34 4.78
CA VAL A 50 7.91 9.20 3.87
C VAL A 50 6.92 8.23 4.49
N PHE A 51 5.85 7.91 3.75
CA PHE A 51 4.82 6.96 4.18
C PHE A 51 4.50 5.98 3.04
N SER A 52 4.01 4.78 3.38
CA SER A 52 3.60 3.78 2.38
C SER A 52 2.21 4.05 1.82
N ILE A 53 1.89 3.46 0.67
CA ILE A 53 0.53 3.42 0.14
C ILE A 53 -0.37 2.74 1.17
N LYS A 54 -1.51 3.36 1.48
CA LYS A 54 -2.47 2.84 2.47
C LYS A 54 -3.41 1.82 1.83
N LEU A 55 -3.81 0.83 2.62
CA LEU A 55 -4.89 -0.09 2.25
C LEU A 55 -6.24 0.64 2.32
N THR A 56 -7.08 0.36 1.34
CA THR A 56 -8.49 0.74 1.33
C THR A 56 -9.34 -0.37 1.96
N ASN A 57 -10.65 -0.14 2.03
CA ASN A 57 -11.63 -1.14 2.46
C ASN A 57 -12.06 -2.08 1.32
N ASP A 58 -11.67 -1.79 0.08
CA ASP A 58 -11.99 -2.59 -1.10
C ASP A 58 -10.78 -3.46 -1.45
N ASP A 59 -10.92 -4.77 -1.23
CA ASP A 59 -9.86 -5.75 -1.44
C ASP A 59 -9.48 -5.92 -2.91
N VAL A 60 -10.44 -5.85 -3.83
CA VAL A 60 -10.17 -5.94 -5.27
C VAL A 60 -9.39 -4.70 -5.73
N LEU A 61 -9.82 -3.51 -5.29
CA LEU A 61 -9.09 -2.27 -5.57
C LEU A 61 -7.67 -2.30 -4.96
N ASN A 62 -7.50 -2.86 -3.77
CA ASN A 62 -6.19 -3.00 -3.12
C ASN A 62 -5.22 -3.83 -3.98
N VAL A 63 -5.67 -4.94 -4.55
CA VAL A 63 -4.86 -5.77 -5.46
C VAL A 63 -4.47 -4.97 -6.71
N LYS A 64 -5.43 -4.25 -7.30
CA LYS A 64 -5.21 -3.41 -8.48
C LYS A 64 -4.22 -2.27 -8.22
N ILE A 65 -4.33 -1.58 -7.07
CA ILE A 65 -3.39 -0.53 -6.62
C ILE A 65 -1.97 -1.10 -6.51
N ARG A 66 -1.84 -2.28 -5.90
CA ARG A 66 -0.55 -2.96 -5.78
C ARG A 66 0.04 -3.25 -7.16
N ASN A 67 -0.74 -3.83 -8.06
CA ASN A 67 -0.30 -4.14 -9.42
C ASN A 67 0.15 -2.89 -10.17
N ALA A 68 -0.68 -1.83 -10.17
CA ALA A 68 -0.35 -0.55 -10.80
C ALA A 68 0.99 0.01 -10.29
N ALA A 69 1.19 0.04 -8.98
CA ALA A 69 2.44 0.51 -8.39
C ALA A 69 3.65 -0.38 -8.77
N ILE A 70 3.49 -1.70 -8.83
CA ILE A 70 4.56 -2.61 -9.28
C ILE A 70 4.90 -2.35 -10.75
N LEU A 71 3.89 -2.22 -11.62
CA LEU A 71 4.06 -1.95 -13.03
C LEU A 71 4.72 -0.59 -13.29
N MET A 72 4.44 0.40 -12.46
CA MET A 72 5.14 1.69 -12.43
C MET A 72 6.54 1.63 -11.81
N GLY A 73 7.06 0.46 -11.41
CA GLY A 73 8.41 0.33 -10.85
C GLY A 73 8.54 0.89 -9.42
N MET A 74 7.45 0.86 -8.64
CA MET A 74 7.36 1.38 -7.27
C MET A 74 7.31 0.27 -6.21
N LYS A 75 7.95 -0.88 -6.49
CA LYS A 75 7.93 -2.10 -5.64
C LYS A 75 8.25 -1.84 -4.16
N ARG A 76 9.13 -0.87 -3.86
CA ARG A 76 9.52 -0.51 -2.49
C ARG A 76 8.37 0.09 -1.67
N TYR A 77 7.49 0.86 -2.28
CA TYR A 77 6.40 1.57 -1.59
C TYR A 77 5.19 0.67 -1.31
N VAL A 78 5.09 -0.48 -1.98
CA VAL A 78 4.05 -1.50 -1.74
C VAL A 78 4.52 -2.66 -0.87
N ALA A 79 5.76 -2.64 -0.35
CA ALA A 79 6.27 -3.73 0.49
C ALA A 79 5.47 -3.85 1.80
N HIS A 80 5.26 -2.73 2.49
CA HIS A 80 4.46 -2.69 3.72
C HIS A 80 2.99 -3.00 3.45
N PHE A 81 2.45 -2.43 2.36
CA PHE A 81 1.10 -2.72 1.86
C PHE A 81 0.87 -4.22 1.68
N THR A 82 1.79 -4.89 0.97
CA THR A 82 1.70 -6.33 0.69
C THR A 82 1.73 -7.13 2.00
N ARG A 83 2.61 -6.77 2.94
CA ARG A 83 2.67 -7.44 4.25
C ARG A 83 1.34 -7.33 5.00
N GLN A 84 0.80 -6.12 5.16
CA GLN A 84 -0.46 -5.90 5.85
C GLN A 84 -1.62 -6.63 5.17
N TYR A 85 -1.60 -6.69 3.84
CA TYR A 85 -2.63 -7.38 3.08
C TYR A 85 -2.54 -8.91 3.22
N CYS A 86 -1.32 -9.46 3.24
CA CYS A 86 -1.08 -10.87 3.58
C CYS A 86 -1.57 -11.21 5.00
N ASP A 87 -1.40 -10.30 5.96
CA ASP A 87 -1.91 -10.51 7.33
C ASP A 87 -3.45 -10.58 7.33
N ARG A 88 -4.14 -9.70 6.59
CA ARG A 88 -5.61 -9.78 6.39
C ARG A 88 -6.04 -11.11 5.76
N ILE A 89 -5.33 -11.59 4.74
CA ILE A 89 -5.62 -12.87 4.08
C ILE A 89 -5.47 -14.05 5.05
N ARG A 90 -4.49 -14.02 5.97
CA ARG A 90 -4.29 -15.10 6.96
C ARG A 90 -5.35 -15.10 8.06
N GLU A 91 -5.77 -13.91 8.49
CA GLU A 91 -6.79 -13.76 9.53
C GLU A 91 -8.18 -14.18 9.02
N GLY A 92 -8.50 -13.78 7.78
CA GLY A 92 -9.78 -14.00 7.15
C GLY A 92 -9.78 -15.09 6.07
N PHE A 93 -10.92 -15.19 5.39
CA PHE A 93 -11.06 -15.94 4.16
C PHE A 93 -11.38 -14.95 3.04
N PRO A 94 -10.51 -14.75 2.04
CA PRO A 94 -10.76 -13.78 0.98
C PRO A 94 -12.01 -14.18 0.18
N THR A 95 -12.71 -13.20 -0.38
CA THR A 95 -13.83 -13.47 -1.29
C THR A 95 -13.33 -14.06 -2.60
N PHE A 96 -14.17 -14.80 -3.34
CA PHE A 96 -13.78 -15.36 -4.64
C PHE A 96 -13.31 -14.27 -5.62
N ASP A 97 -13.99 -13.13 -5.67
CA ASP A 97 -13.59 -11.98 -6.51
C ASP A 97 -12.18 -11.48 -6.17
N THR A 98 -11.84 -11.47 -4.88
CA THR A 98 -10.49 -11.10 -4.43
C THR A 98 -9.45 -12.13 -4.86
N MET A 99 -9.77 -13.42 -4.78
CA MET A 99 -8.86 -14.49 -5.24
C MET A 99 -8.61 -14.40 -6.75
N ILE A 100 -9.67 -14.17 -7.53
CA ILE A 100 -9.59 -13.94 -8.98
C ILE A 100 -8.68 -12.73 -9.25
N ALA A 101 -8.94 -11.61 -8.57
CA ALA A 101 -8.13 -10.41 -8.74
C ALA A 101 -6.65 -10.67 -8.44
N ILE A 102 -6.33 -11.40 -7.36
CA ILE A 102 -4.95 -11.75 -7.01
C ILE A 102 -4.32 -12.60 -8.12
N GLU A 103 -4.99 -13.64 -8.61
CA GLU A 103 -4.45 -14.51 -9.66
C GLU A 103 -4.23 -13.75 -10.98
N GLU A 104 -5.18 -12.92 -11.40
CA GLU A 104 -5.09 -12.12 -12.63
C GLU A 104 -3.98 -11.06 -12.59
N HIS A 105 -3.76 -10.45 -11.43
CA HIS A 105 -2.86 -9.31 -11.27
C HIS A 105 -1.47 -9.71 -10.70
N THR A 106 -1.19 -11.00 -10.55
CA THR A 106 0.13 -11.50 -10.17
C THR A 106 0.74 -12.28 -11.33
N VAL A 107 1.82 -11.75 -11.91
CA VAL A 107 2.48 -12.38 -13.07
C VAL A 107 3.28 -13.61 -12.63
N ASP A 108 4.02 -13.47 -11.53
CA ASP A 108 4.95 -14.49 -11.06
C ASP A 108 4.31 -15.39 -10.00
N ASP A 109 4.56 -16.70 -10.08
CA ASP A 109 4.16 -17.65 -9.02
C ASP A 109 4.93 -17.41 -7.71
N GLU A 110 6.04 -16.66 -7.78
CA GLU A 110 6.83 -16.23 -6.63
C GLU A 110 6.34 -14.90 -6.02
N ASP A 111 5.27 -14.31 -6.55
CA ASP A 111 4.71 -13.09 -5.99
C ASP A 111 4.26 -13.34 -4.54
N LYS A 112 4.78 -12.53 -3.60
CA LYS A 112 4.52 -12.69 -2.16
C LYS A 112 3.03 -12.72 -1.80
N LEU A 113 2.19 -12.01 -2.54
CA LEU A 113 0.76 -11.99 -2.32
C LEU A 113 0.11 -13.29 -2.80
N PHE A 114 0.49 -13.76 -4.00
CA PHE A 114 0.03 -15.03 -4.55
C PHE A 114 0.44 -16.21 -3.67
N VAL A 115 1.72 -16.28 -3.28
CA VAL A 115 2.24 -17.30 -2.36
C VAL A 115 1.48 -17.28 -1.04
N CYS A 116 1.17 -16.09 -0.49
CA CYS A 116 0.41 -15.99 0.75
C CYS A 116 -1.02 -16.53 0.60
N LEU A 117 -1.68 -16.25 -0.52
CA LEU A 117 -3.00 -16.78 -0.84
C LEU A 117 -2.96 -18.31 -0.92
N VAL A 118 -2.05 -18.88 -1.72
CA VAL A 118 -1.88 -20.33 -1.89
C VAL A 118 -1.65 -21.03 -0.55
N HIS A 119 -0.75 -20.49 0.28
CA HIS A 119 -0.49 -21.03 1.61
C HIS A 119 -1.73 -21.00 2.52
N ASN A 120 -2.51 -19.92 2.46
CA ASN A 120 -3.73 -19.79 3.26
C ASN A 120 -4.81 -20.79 2.81
N LEU A 121 -5.00 -20.94 1.50
CA LEU A 121 -5.99 -21.88 0.94
C LEU A 121 -5.61 -23.34 1.20
N ALA A 122 -4.34 -23.72 1.02
CA ALA A 122 -3.86 -25.05 1.35
C ALA A 122 -4.05 -25.37 2.85
N HIS A 123 -3.73 -24.41 3.72
CA HIS A 123 -3.98 -24.55 5.15
C HIS A 123 -5.47 -24.71 5.44
N ALA A 124 -6.34 -23.84 4.90
CA ALA A 124 -7.78 -23.88 5.11
C ALA A 124 -8.43 -25.19 4.62
N ARG A 125 -7.95 -25.75 3.49
CA ARG A 125 -8.34 -27.06 2.96
C ARG A 125 -8.01 -28.19 3.95
N ARG A 126 -6.83 -28.19 4.56
CA ARG A 126 -6.41 -29.23 5.52
C ARG A 126 -7.21 -29.22 6.81
N ILE A 127 -7.51 -28.04 7.35
CA ILE A 127 -8.27 -27.90 8.60
C ILE A 127 -9.79 -27.87 8.38
N ASN A 128 -10.26 -28.09 7.14
CA ASN A 128 -11.67 -27.98 6.76
C ASN A 128 -12.34 -26.67 7.23
N ARG A 129 -11.61 -25.54 7.20
CA ARG A 129 -12.14 -24.21 7.57
C ARG A 129 -13.03 -23.59 6.49
N ASN A 130 -13.07 -24.21 5.31
CA ASN A 130 -13.91 -23.76 4.21
C ASN A 130 -15.38 -24.06 4.54
N SER A 131 -16.19 -23.01 4.71
CA SER A 131 -17.63 -23.16 4.95
C SER A 131 -18.35 -23.92 3.83
N THR A 132 -17.80 -23.91 2.62
CA THR A 132 -18.37 -24.52 1.41
C THR A 132 -17.28 -25.22 0.57
N PRO A 133 -16.86 -26.46 0.92
CA PRO A 133 -15.80 -27.17 0.20
C PRO A 133 -16.16 -27.41 -1.27
N GLU A 134 -17.42 -27.71 -1.60
CA GLU A 134 -17.86 -27.91 -2.98
C GLU A 134 -17.74 -26.64 -3.85
N ALA A 135 -18.04 -25.47 -3.28
CA ALA A 135 -17.91 -24.20 -3.99
C ALA A 135 -16.43 -23.89 -4.27
N MET A 136 -15.55 -24.22 -3.32
CA MET A 136 -14.11 -24.09 -3.49
C MET A 136 -13.58 -25.01 -4.59
N GLU A 137 -13.96 -26.29 -4.61
CA GLU A 137 -13.50 -27.21 -5.66
C GLU A 137 -14.00 -26.78 -7.06
N LYS A 138 -15.24 -26.31 -7.16
CA LYS A 138 -15.77 -25.72 -8.41
C LYS A 138 -15.01 -24.47 -8.82
N PHE A 139 -14.56 -23.66 -7.86
CA PHE A 139 -13.71 -22.50 -8.12
C PHE A 139 -12.33 -22.93 -8.62
N LEU A 140 -11.65 -23.82 -7.90
CA LEU A 140 -10.33 -24.34 -8.27
C LEU A 140 -10.33 -25.09 -9.62
N ALA A 141 -11.45 -25.67 -10.01
CA ALA A 141 -11.62 -26.26 -11.35
C ALA A 141 -11.53 -25.22 -12.48
N LYS A 142 -11.91 -23.96 -12.24
CA LYS A 142 -11.80 -22.85 -13.20
C LYS A 142 -10.42 -22.18 -13.17
N HIS A 143 -9.74 -22.27 -12.03
CA HIS A 143 -8.48 -21.56 -11.76
C HIS A 143 -7.32 -22.56 -11.65
N ALA A 144 -6.93 -23.13 -12.80
CA ALA A 144 -5.97 -24.24 -12.89
C ALA A 144 -4.59 -23.88 -12.30
N ARG A 145 -4.14 -22.62 -12.48
CA ARG A 145 -2.87 -22.14 -11.93
C ARG A 145 -2.91 -22.14 -10.40
N LEU A 146 -3.95 -21.57 -9.80
CA LEU A 146 -4.13 -21.61 -8.35
C LEU A 146 -4.24 -23.04 -7.81
N ARG A 147 -5.01 -23.90 -8.47
CA ARG A 147 -5.14 -25.32 -8.09
C ARG A 147 -3.80 -26.04 -8.10
N HIS A 148 -3.04 -25.90 -9.19
CA HIS A 148 -1.72 -26.51 -9.32
C HIS A 148 -0.75 -26.03 -8.23
N ALA A 149 -0.77 -24.73 -7.90
CA ALA A 149 0.07 -24.18 -6.83
C ALA A 149 -0.28 -24.75 -5.45
N ILE A 150 -1.57 -24.94 -5.17
CA ILE A 150 -2.06 -25.57 -3.93
C ILE A 150 -1.65 -27.04 -3.88
N ASP A 151 -1.90 -27.80 -4.95
CA ASP A 151 -1.58 -29.24 -5.01
C ASP A 151 -0.07 -29.46 -4.90
N LYS A 152 0.76 -28.59 -5.51
CA LYS A 152 2.23 -28.59 -5.34
C LYS A 152 2.63 -28.37 -3.89
N LEU A 153 2.01 -27.42 -3.19
CA LEU A 153 2.28 -27.14 -1.79
C LEU A 153 1.84 -28.29 -0.88
N ASP A 154 0.74 -28.95 -1.22
CA ASP A 154 0.25 -30.15 -0.53
C ASP A 154 1.17 -31.35 -0.73
N ALA A 155 1.71 -31.55 -1.94
CA ALA A 155 2.68 -32.60 -2.22
C ALA A 155 4.04 -32.38 -1.53
N THR A 156 4.47 -31.12 -1.38
CA THR A 156 5.82 -30.80 -0.83
C THR A 156 5.89 -30.93 0.69
N ARG A 157 4.78 -30.72 1.40
CA ARG A 157 4.79 -30.68 2.86
C ARG A 157 4.52 -32.05 3.44
N GLU A 158 5.56 -32.68 3.99
CA GLU A 158 5.37 -33.88 4.81
C GLU A 158 4.42 -33.59 5.99
N PRO A 159 3.54 -34.54 6.36
CA PRO A 159 2.49 -34.35 7.37
C PRO A 159 2.96 -33.89 8.76
N HIS A 160 4.25 -34.02 9.08
CA HIS A 160 4.74 -33.98 10.46
C HIS A 160 5.24 -32.61 10.96
N GLU A 161 5.48 -31.61 10.09
CA GLU A 161 6.18 -30.39 10.51
C GLU A 161 5.27 -29.25 11.03
N TRP A 162 3.96 -29.38 10.89
CA TRP A 162 3.03 -28.25 11.15
C TRP A 162 2.68 -28.02 12.62
N ILE A 163 2.90 -29.00 13.50
CA ILE A 163 2.45 -28.91 14.91
C ILE A 163 3.39 -28.01 15.74
N GLY A 164 4.64 -27.75 15.30
CA GLY A 164 5.68 -27.17 16.15
C GLY A 164 5.80 -25.64 16.20
N HIS A 165 5.45 -24.90 15.14
CA HIS A 165 5.90 -23.50 14.99
C HIS A 165 4.85 -22.41 15.20
N SER A 166 3.55 -22.72 15.11
CA SER A 166 2.48 -21.72 15.31
C SER A 166 2.27 -21.37 16.79
N LEU A 167 2.43 -22.33 17.70
CA LEU A 167 2.20 -22.14 19.14
C LEU A 167 3.33 -21.40 19.88
N ARG A 168 4.55 -21.29 19.31
CA ARG A 168 5.68 -20.65 20.01
C ARG A 168 5.72 -19.12 19.95
N LYS A 169 4.93 -18.46 19.09
CA LYS A 169 4.99 -16.99 18.94
C LYS A 169 3.96 -16.21 19.75
N ASN A 170 2.96 -16.86 20.35
CA ASN A 170 1.90 -16.15 21.09
C ASN A 170 1.99 -16.26 22.62
N ILE A 171 2.95 -17.02 23.17
CA ILE A 171 3.08 -17.20 24.64
C ILE A 171 4.27 -16.39 25.24
N GLY A 172 5.18 -15.84 24.41
CA GLY A 172 6.41 -15.18 24.88
C GLY A 172 6.44 -13.65 24.86
N GLY A 173 5.31 -12.97 24.71
CA GLY A 173 5.24 -11.51 24.53
C GLY A 173 5.05 -10.68 25.80
N SER A 174 5.06 -11.29 26.98
CA SER A 174 4.93 -10.59 28.26
C SER A 174 6.05 -11.06 29.20
N LEU A 175 6.79 -10.10 29.76
CA LEU A 175 7.86 -10.28 30.74
C LEU A 175 9.23 -10.79 30.22
N MET A 176 9.98 -9.92 29.53
CA MET A 176 11.41 -9.83 29.81
C MET A 176 11.82 -8.38 30.05
N SER A 177 12.08 -8.13 31.34
CA SER A 177 12.73 -6.96 31.91
C SER A 177 14.02 -6.65 31.16
N ARG A 178 14.18 -5.38 30.76
CA ARG A 178 15.41 -4.85 30.17
C ARG A 178 16.50 -4.83 31.24
N SER A 179 17.36 -5.85 31.28
CA SER A 179 18.68 -5.70 31.87
C SER A 179 19.60 -5.05 30.84
N ARG A 180 20.01 -3.80 31.12
CA ARG A 180 20.99 -3.06 30.32
C ARG A 180 22.38 -3.68 30.56
N THR A 181 22.83 -4.54 29.66
CA THR A 181 24.27 -4.79 29.49
C THR A 181 24.83 -3.76 28.53
N SER A 182 25.61 -2.83 29.09
CA SER A 182 26.42 -1.86 28.35
C SER A 182 27.53 -2.62 27.59
N ILE A 183 27.57 -2.49 26.27
CA ILE A 183 28.68 -2.97 25.45
C ILE A 183 29.53 -1.74 25.10
N HIS A 184 30.71 -1.65 25.72
CA HIS A 184 31.76 -0.71 25.32
C HIS A 184 32.46 -1.24 24.07
N LEU A 185 32.37 -0.52 22.96
CA LEU A 185 33.20 -0.75 21.78
C LEU A 185 34.42 0.19 21.86
N ASN A 186 35.59 -0.38 22.11
CA ASN A 186 36.88 0.29 21.92
C ASN A 186 37.23 0.25 20.44
N ILE A 187 37.26 1.43 19.80
CA ILE A 187 37.80 1.60 18.45
C ILE A 187 39.26 2.02 18.61
N THR A 188 40.19 1.08 18.39
CA THR A 188 41.61 1.38 18.23
C THR A 188 41.85 1.86 16.80
N GLN A 189 42.28 3.12 16.65
CA GLN A 189 42.87 3.66 15.43
C GLN A 189 44.24 3.02 15.20
N THR A 190 44.40 2.22 14.16
CA THR A 190 45.70 1.92 13.56
C THR A 190 45.90 2.86 12.38
N ALA A 191 46.75 3.85 12.58
CA ALA A 191 47.36 4.62 11.51
C ALA A 191 48.45 3.76 10.88
N ASP A 192 48.34 3.47 9.59
CA ASP A 192 49.47 2.99 8.81
C ASP A 192 49.69 3.88 7.58
N ARG A 193 50.92 4.41 7.53
CA ARG A 193 51.47 5.24 6.47
C ARG A 193 52.04 4.31 5.40
N GLY A 194 51.65 4.53 4.14
CA GLY A 194 52.28 3.91 2.98
C GLY A 194 52.32 4.88 1.81
N LEU A 195 53.47 5.53 1.64
CA LEU A 195 53.85 6.37 0.50
C LEU A 195 53.96 5.53 -0.79
N ASN A 196 53.53 6.10 -1.92
CA ASN A 196 54.10 6.01 -3.28
C ASN A 196 53.16 6.81 -4.22
N THR A 197 53.40 8.10 -4.46
CA THR A 197 54.28 8.66 -5.49
C THR A 197 54.03 8.06 -6.88
N LEU A 198 53.21 8.74 -7.70
CA LEU A 198 53.41 8.86 -9.16
C LEU A 198 52.65 10.10 -9.65
N ALA A 199 53.39 10.95 -10.35
CA ALA A 199 53.02 12.29 -10.78
C ALA A 199 52.26 12.30 -12.12
N GLY A 200 51.37 13.28 -12.30
CA GLY A 200 50.73 13.63 -13.57
C GLY A 200 49.91 14.92 -13.44
N PRO A 201 49.84 15.79 -14.48
CA PRO A 201 49.94 17.23 -14.28
C PRO A 201 48.61 17.96 -13.99
N LEU A 202 48.74 18.95 -13.10
CA LEU A 202 47.75 19.95 -12.72
C LEU A 202 47.48 20.95 -13.87
N MET A 203 46.23 21.02 -14.30
CA MET A 203 45.70 22.19 -15.02
C MET A 203 45.32 23.26 -14.01
N ASN A 204 46.02 24.40 -14.09
CA ASN A 204 45.76 25.62 -13.35
C ASN A 204 44.39 26.20 -13.72
N LEU A 205 43.57 26.52 -12.71
CA LEU A 205 42.47 27.47 -12.83
C LEU A 205 42.57 28.54 -11.74
N PRO A 206 42.34 29.82 -12.07
CA PRO A 206 42.63 30.94 -11.18
C PRO A 206 41.58 31.08 -10.06
N ARG A 207 42.10 31.29 -8.84
CA ARG A 207 41.33 31.73 -7.67
C ARG A 207 40.86 33.17 -7.87
N GLY A 208 39.55 33.35 -8.01
CA GLY A 208 38.89 34.63 -7.85
C GLY A 208 38.75 34.98 -6.37
N THR A 209 39.49 35.98 -5.93
CA THR A 209 39.29 36.73 -4.69
C THR A 209 38.04 37.60 -4.81
N VAL A 210 37.06 37.41 -3.92
CA VAL A 210 36.04 38.42 -3.61
C VAL A 210 36.07 38.69 -2.12
N ARG A 211 36.20 39.97 -1.79
CA ARG A 211 36.36 40.58 -0.48
C ARG A 211 35.14 41.45 -0.20
N SER A 212 34.92 41.74 1.09
CA SER A 212 34.03 42.76 1.68
C SER A 212 32.57 42.29 1.82
N ASN A 213 32.01 42.12 3.02
CA ASN A 213 31.71 43.05 4.13
C ASN A 213 30.18 43.12 4.21
N ASP A 214 29.58 42.74 5.33
CA ASP A 214 28.75 43.66 6.11
C ASP A 214 28.17 42.99 7.36
N THR A 215 28.49 43.64 8.47
CA THR A 215 27.86 43.62 9.78
C THR A 215 26.35 43.87 9.70
N LEU A 216 25.56 43.06 10.42
CA LEU A 216 24.27 43.50 10.95
C LEU A 216 23.95 42.71 12.24
N THR A 217 24.15 43.41 13.34
CA THR A 217 23.58 43.17 14.66
C THR A 217 22.07 43.38 14.62
N THR A 218 21.28 42.41 15.08
CA THR A 218 19.94 42.65 15.61
C THR A 218 19.62 41.64 16.71
N ASP A 219 19.88 42.14 17.92
CA ASP A 219 19.11 41.95 19.14
C ASP A 219 17.60 41.77 18.90
N ARG A 220 16.99 40.77 19.57
CA ARG A 220 15.63 40.82 20.15
C ARG A 220 15.25 39.47 20.76
N GLY A 221 15.31 39.44 22.10
CA GLY A 221 14.53 38.52 22.92
C GLY A 221 13.03 38.77 22.77
N GLY A 222 12.26 37.69 22.84
CA GLY A 222 10.80 37.70 22.82
C GLY A 222 10.25 36.50 23.55
N ASN A 223 9.98 36.68 24.83
CA ASN A 223 9.23 35.78 25.71
C ASN A 223 7.86 35.45 25.09
N ILE A 224 7.51 34.17 24.99
CA ILE A 224 6.16 33.72 24.63
C ILE A 224 5.41 33.36 25.92
N PRO A 225 4.26 33.98 26.22
CA PRO A 225 3.43 33.61 27.36
C PRO A 225 2.69 32.29 27.11
N ILE A 226 2.80 31.38 28.08
CA ILE A 226 2.02 30.15 28.18
C ILE A 226 0.61 30.51 28.66
N GLY A 227 -0.38 30.37 27.78
CA GLY A 227 -1.80 30.51 28.11
C GLY A 227 -2.40 29.25 28.74
N PRO A 228 -3.50 29.37 29.51
CA PRO A 228 -4.00 28.31 30.39
C PRO A 228 -4.76 27.19 29.67
N LEU A 229 -4.56 25.99 30.21
CA LEU A 229 -5.14 24.72 29.83
C LEU A 229 -6.66 24.70 30.12
N MET A 230 -7.49 24.80 29.09
CA MET A 230 -8.94 24.62 29.20
C MET A 230 -9.28 23.13 29.40
N SER A 231 -9.86 22.84 30.56
CA SER A 231 -10.41 21.54 30.96
C SER A 231 -11.66 21.17 30.15
N LEU A 232 -11.64 19.99 29.51
CA LEU A 232 -12.83 19.40 28.88
C LEU A 232 -13.67 18.60 29.91
N PRO A 233 -15.01 18.67 29.84
CA PRO A 233 -15.90 17.96 30.76
C PRO A 233 -16.01 16.47 30.41
N ARG A 234 -15.88 15.62 31.44
CA ARG A 234 -16.13 14.17 31.36
C ARG A 234 -17.63 13.89 31.23
N GLY A 235 -18.07 13.56 30.02
CA GLY A 235 -19.41 13.03 29.75
C GLY A 235 -19.55 11.59 30.23
N ARG A 236 -20.47 11.37 31.17
CA ARG A 236 -20.81 10.11 31.82
C ARG A 236 -21.80 9.32 30.94
N LEU A 237 -21.36 8.23 30.32
CA LEU A 237 -22.24 7.34 29.55
C LEU A 237 -22.92 6.33 30.49
N HIS A 238 -24.24 6.48 30.66
CA HIS A 238 -25.10 5.49 31.29
C HIS A 238 -25.42 4.35 30.31
N HIS A 239 -24.91 3.15 30.58
CA HIS A 239 -25.39 1.92 29.94
C HIS A 239 -26.77 1.56 30.52
N ARG A 240 -27.81 1.62 29.69
CA ARG A 240 -29.14 1.08 29.99
C ARG A 240 -29.30 -0.25 29.26
N LEU A 241 -29.14 -1.35 30.00
CA LEU A 241 -29.53 -2.69 29.56
C LEU A 241 -31.06 -2.74 29.47
N ARG A 242 -31.60 -3.10 28.30
CA ARG A 242 -33.02 -3.43 28.16
C ARG A 242 -33.14 -4.78 27.46
N SER A 243 -33.42 -5.79 28.27
CA SER A 243 -33.86 -7.11 27.85
C SER A 243 -35.32 -7.04 27.38
N SER A 244 -35.59 -7.61 26.21
CA SER A 244 -36.94 -7.98 25.73
C SER A 244 -36.77 -9.33 25.02
N LYS A 245 -37.00 -10.44 25.72
CA LYS A 245 -38.27 -11.18 25.84
C LYS A 245 -38.78 -11.63 24.47
N VAL A 246 -38.35 -12.84 24.13
CA VAL A 246 -38.86 -13.68 23.05
C VAL A 246 -40.32 -14.04 23.33
N LYS A 247 -41.19 -13.81 22.35
CA LYS A 247 -42.47 -14.50 22.20
C LYS A 247 -42.54 -14.99 20.76
N ASN A 248 -42.59 -16.31 20.61
CA ASN A 248 -43.18 -16.97 19.46
C ASN A 248 -44.67 -16.63 19.43
N ASP A 249 -45.26 -16.55 18.24
CA ASP A 249 -46.56 -17.13 17.88
C ASP A 249 -46.86 -16.84 16.40
N ASP A 250 -47.04 -17.93 15.67
CA ASP A 250 -47.96 -18.21 14.54
C ASP A 250 -48.18 -17.24 13.36
N ALA A 251 -48.02 -17.83 12.18
CA ALA A 251 -48.43 -17.31 10.88
C ALA A 251 -49.95 -17.26 10.71
N PRO A 252 -50.46 -16.28 9.94
CA PRO A 252 -51.28 -16.67 8.79
C PRO A 252 -51.03 -15.84 7.51
N ALA A 253 -51.52 -16.43 6.42
CA ALA A 253 -51.33 -16.16 5.00
C ALA A 253 -51.89 -14.79 4.47
N PRO A 254 -51.70 -14.46 3.16
CA PRO A 254 -51.44 -13.11 2.67
C PRO A 254 -52.71 -12.28 2.36
N LYS A 255 -52.59 -10.97 2.50
CA LYS A 255 -53.52 -10.00 1.90
C LYS A 255 -52.78 -8.98 1.03
N ARG A 256 -53.35 -8.78 -0.16
CA ARG A 256 -52.97 -7.84 -1.20
C ARG A 256 -53.19 -6.38 -0.76
N SER A 257 -52.43 -5.52 -1.45
CA SER A 257 -52.81 -4.19 -1.97
C SER A 257 -52.34 -2.95 -1.23
N ALA A 258 -52.14 -1.93 -2.06
CA ALA A 258 -52.04 -0.49 -1.81
C ALA A 258 -50.65 0.08 -1.50
N ASP A 259 -50.10 0.71 -2.55
CA ASP A 259 -49.74 2.13 -2.56
C ASP A 259 -49.12 2.75 -1.30
N GLY A 260 -47.92 3.30 -1.47
CA GLY A 260 -47.49 4.36 -0.57
C GLY A 260 -46.00 4.65 -0.51
N ARG A 261 -45.64 5.76 -1.17
CA ARG A 261 -44.76 6.79 -0.57
C ARG A 261 -43.26 6.52 -0.56
N ARG A 262 -42.68 6.83 -1.72
CA ARG A 262 -41.30 7.29 -1.97
C ARG A 262 -40.81 8.26 -0.86
N LYS A 263 -39.97 7.78 0.06
CA LYS A 263 -39.19 8.61 0.99
C LYS A 263 -37.84 8.94 0.34
N LYS A 264 -37.68 10.20 -0.05
CA LYS A 264 -36.44 10.81 -0.53
C LYS A 264 -35.50 10.96 0.67
N SER A 265 -34.53 10.07 0.81
CA SER A 265 -33.46 10.20 1.80
C SER A 265 -32.59 11.39 1.42
N ARG A 266 -32.47 12.33 2.36
CA ARG A 266 -31.64 13.52 2.31
C ARG A 266 -30.23 13.07 2.71
N GLU A 267 -29.32 12.98 1.74
CA GLU A 267 -27.89 12.82 2.01
C GLU A 267 -27.35 14.10 2.69
N PRO A 268 -26.50 13.97 3.72
CA PRO A 268 -25.76 15.11 4.26
C PRO A 268 -24.63 15.48 3.30
N ALA A 269 -24.67 16.72 2.82
CA ALA A 269 -23.59 17.35 2.07
C ALA A 269 -22.32 17.37 2.91
N SER A 270 -21.35 16.52 2.58
CA SER A 270 -19.97 16.69 3.03
C SER A 270 -19.30 17.70 2.10
N ASP A 271 -19.20 18.94 2.58
CA ASP A 271 -18.33 19.96 2.00
C ASP A 271 -16.87 19.49 2.04
N ASN A 272 -16.41 18.99 0.91
CA ASN A 272 -14.99 18.80 0.63
C ASN A 272 -14.64 19.61 -0.63
N ARG A 273 -14.94 20.91 -0.57
CA ARG A 273 -14.47 21.92 -1.53
C ARG A 273 -13.30 22.65 -0.90
N MET A 274 -12.10 22.10 -1.06
CA MET A 274 -10.90 22.91 -1.27
C MET A 274 -9.78 22.00 -1.81
N LEU A 275 -9.12 22.45 -2.87
CA LEU A 275 -8.01 21.83 -3.61
C LEU A 275 -8.37 20.88 -4.77
N SER A 276 -9.35 21.25 -5.61
CA SER A 276 -9.42 20.77 -7.00
C SER A 276 -9.02 21.88 -7.97
N ALA A 277 -7.73 22.22 -7.97
CA ALA A 277 -7.15 23.10 -8.99
C ALA A 277 -6.17 22.30 -9.86
N ASN A 278 -6.54 22.21 -11.14
CA ASN A 278 -5.71 22.04 -12.33
C ASN A 278 -5.02 20.68 -12.61
N TRP A 279 -5.80 19.73 -13.17
CA TRP A 279 -5.28 18.60 -13.98
C TRP A 279 -6.15 18.29 -15.21
N ARG A 280 -6.72 19.31 -15.87
CA ARG A 280 -7.48 19.12 -17.13
C ARG A 280 -6.60 18.79 -18.37
N SER A 281 -5.38 18.28 -18.21
CA SER A 281 -4.49 18.02 -19.35
C SER A 281 -3.62 16.75 -19.25
N LEU A 282 -3.92 15.83 -18.33
CA LEU A 282 -3.52 14.43 -18.54
C LEU A 282 -4.55 13.78 -19.47
N ASN A 283 -4.43 14.07 -20.77
CA ASN A 283 -5.11 13.29 -21.78
C ASN A 283 -4.46 11.91 -21.78
N ILE A 284 -5.07 10.96 -21.06
CA ILE A 284 -4.87 9.54 -21.33
C ILE A 284 -5.55 9.32 -22.67
N VAL A 285 -4.80 9.50 -23.74
CA VAL A 285 -5.25 9.21 -25.10
C VAL A 285 -5.26 7.69 -25.20
N SER A 286 -6.45 7.10 -25.31
CA SER A 286 -6.61 5.68 -25.65
C SER A 286 -5.83 5.41 -26.94
N ALA A 287 -5.18 4.25 -27.06
CA ALA A 287 -4.36 3.92 -28.23
C ALA A 287 -5.12 4.03 -29.56
N GLU A 288 -6.45 3.93 -29.54
CA GLU A 288 -7.33 4.11 -30.71
C GLU A 288 -7.32 5.55 -31.26
N ASP A 289 -7.13 6.56 -30.42
CA ASP A 289 -7.12 7.97 -30.83
C ASP A 289 -5.77 8.42 -31.42
N ALA A 290 -4.68 7.67 -31.17
CA ALA A 290 -3.35 7.98 -31.70
C ALA A 290 -3.22 7.65 -33.21
N ALA A 291 -4.07 6.78 -33.74
CA ALA A 291 -4.05 6.37 -35.14
C ALA A 291 -4.59 7.43 -36.11
N ASN A 292 -5.29 8.47 -35.61
CA ASN A 292 -5.97 9.47 -36.44
C ASN A 292 -5.32 10.86 -36.40
N MET A 293 -4.09 10.98 -35.90
CA MET A 293 -3.38 12.27 -35.92
C MET A 293 -2.72 12.54 -37.28
N PRO A 294 -2.99 13.69 -37.92
CA PRO A 294 -2.39 14.04 -39.20
C PRO A 294 -0.88 14.21 -39.04
N ARG A 295 -0.10 13.42 -39.79
CA ARG A 295 1.34 13.61 -39.93
C ARG A 295 1.58 14.98 -40.55
N ARG A 296 2.01 15.95 -39.74
CA ARG A 296 2.53 17.22 -40.27
C ARG A 296 3.78 16.90 -41.07
N GLY A 297 3.73 17.20 -42.37
CA GLY A 297 4.83 17.00 -43.32
C GLY A 297 6.07 17.79 -42.91
N ALA A 298 7.22 17.20 -43.23
CA ALA A 298 8.54 17.83 -43.17
C ALA A 298 8.71 18.86 -44.29
#